data_AF-A0A6B3ERP5-F1
#
_entry.id   AF-A0A6B3ERP5-F1
#
_cell.length_a   1.000
_cell.length_b   1.000
_cell.length_c   1.000
_cell.angle_alpha   90.00
_cell.angle_beta   90.00
_cell.angle_gamma   90.00
#
_symmetry.space_group_name_H-M   'P 1'
#
loop_
_entity.id
_entity.type
_entity.pdbx_description
1 polymer ?
#
loop_
_entity_poly.entity_id
_entity_poly.type
_entity_poly.pdbx_seq_one_letter_code
_entity_poly.pdbx_strand_id
1 'polypeptide(L)'
;LGLLVWQDMPAMDLRTPDSAARTQWEAEYHEIIDEHRSSPSVVMWVDENEGWGQYDQARIANDVKAYDPSRLVDNMSGINCCGAVDGGNGDVIDHHNYVGPGDTKPSASRAAVLGEFGGLGLRV
;
A
#
# COMPACT_ATOMS: atom_id res chain seq x y z
N LEU A 1 -18.28 4.89 -15.41
CA LEU A 1 -18.09 5.62 -14.13
C LEU A 1 -16.88 6.53 -14.16
N GLY A 2 -15.76 6.15 -14.80
CA GLY A 2 -14.62 7.06 -14.96
C GLY A 2 -13.93 7.36 -13.63
N LEU A 3 -13.58 6.30 -12.89
CA LEU A 3 -12.96 6.37 -11.57
C LEU A 3 -11.52 5.88 -11.65
N LEU A 4 -10.64 6.55 -10.92
CA LEU A 4 -9.29 6.06 -10.67
C LEU A 4 -9.35 5.09 -9.48
N VAL A 5 -8.60 4.00 -9.57
CA VAL A 5 -8.60 2.90 -8.61
C VAL A 5 -7.17 2.65 -8.15
N TRP A 6 -7.02 2.51 -6.84
CA TRP A 6 -5.82 1.97 -6.21
C TRP A 6 -6.18 0.54 -5.83
N GLN A 7 -5.39 -0.42 -6.30
CA GLN A 7 -5.66 -1.84 -6.06
C GLN A 7 -4.64 -2.38 -5.07
N ASP A 8 -5.13 -2.99 -4.00
CA ASP A 8 -4.36 -3.48 -2.86
C ASP A 8 -4.35 -5.02 -2.77
N MET A 9 -3.44 -5.57 -1.95
CA MET A 9 -3.47 -6.98 -1.53
C MET A 9 -2.95 -7.23 -0.09
N PRO A 10 -3.56 -6.62 0.95
CA PRO A 10 -3.21 -6.93 2.34
C PRO A 10 -3.82 -8.27 2.78
N ALA A 11 -3.13 -9.38 2.47
CA ALA A 11 -3.69 -10.74 2.59
C ALA A 11 -3.06 -11.60 3.71
N MET A 12 -2.47 -10.99 4.75
CA MET A 12 -1.73 -11.71 5.80
C MET A 12 -1.99 -11.14 7.20
N ASP A 13 -1.87 -11.98 8.23
CA ASP A 13 -2.04 -11.57 9.64
C ASP A 13 -0.89 -10.64 10.13
N LEU A 14 -1.09 -9.99 11.28
CA LEU A 14 -0.06 -9.22 12.01
C LEU A 14 1.04 -10.12 12.62
N ARG A 15 1.77 -10.83 11.77
CA ARG A 15 2.94 -11.64 12.10
C ARG A 15 3.93 -11.60 10.95
N THR A 16 5.21 -11.81 11.24
CA THR A 16 6.19 -12.02 10.18
C THR A 16 5.83 -13.30 9.41
N PRO A 17 5.60 -13.24 8.10
CA PRO A 17 5.28 -14.43 7.31
C PRO A 17 6.51 -15.32 7.15
N ASP A 18 6.27 -16.63 7.12
CA ASP A 18 7.28 -17.62 6.75
C ASP A 18 7.56 -17.59 5.24
N SER A 19 8.58 -18.33 4.79
CA SER A 19 8.97 -18.31 3.38
C SER A 19 7.90 -18.83 2.42
N ALA A 20 7.04 -19.75 2.86
CA ALA A 20 5.98 -20.30 2.02
C ALA A 20 4.89 -19.26 1.79
N ALA A 21 4.47 -18.56 2.85
CA ALA A 21 3.51 -17.47 2.77
C ALA A 21 4.02 -16.32 1.89
N ARG A 22 5.29 -15.93 2.02
CA ARG A 22 5.90 -14.89 1.17
C ARG A 22 5.91 -15.27 -0.31
N THR A 23 6.29 -16.51 -0.60
CA THR A 23 6.34 -17.03 -1.98
C THR A 23 4.94 -17.03 -2.61
N GLN A 24 3.93 -17.44 -1.84
CA GLN A 24 2.55 -17.46 -2.31
C GLN A 24 2.01 -16.04 -2.53
N TRP A 25 2.22 -15.14 -1.57
CA TRP A 25 1.77 -13.76 -1.66
C TRP A 25 2.35 -13.04 -2.89
N GLU A 26 3.66 -13.17 -3.15
CA GLU A 26 4.29 -12.54 -4.33
C GLU A 26 3.75 -13.12 -5.64
N ALA A 27 3.52 -14.43 -5.71
CA ALA A 27 2.94 -15.05 -6.90
C ALA A 27 1.49 -14.58 -7.16
N GLU A 28 0.67 -14.52 -6.12
CA GLU A 28 -0.70 -14.04 -6.20
C GLU A 28 -0.76 -12.54 -6.52
N TYR A 29 0.16 -11.74 -6.00
CA TYR A 29 0.19 -10.31 -6.28
C TYR A 29 0.59 -10.02 -7.75
N HIS A 30 1.56 -10.76 -8.29
CA HIS A 30 1.87 -10.69 -9.73
C HIS A 30 0.69 -11.13 -10.60
N GLU A 31 -0.06 -12.15 -10.20
CA GLU A 31 -1.29 -12.56 -10.91
C GLU A 31 -2.32 -11.43 -10.93
N ILE A 32 -2.59 -10.77 -9.80
CA ILE A 32 -3.50 -9.61 -9.73
C ILE A 32 -3.04 -8.50 -10.69
N ILE A 33 -1.73 -8.21 -10.73
CA ILE A 33 -1.18 -7.20 -11.66
C ILE A 33 -1.41 -7.61 -13.12
N ASP A 34 -1.21 -8.89 -13.45
CA ASP A 34 -1.42 -9.41 -14.80
C ASP A 34 -2.89 -9.40 -15.23
N GLU A 35 -3.80 -9.81 -14.35
CA GLU A 35 -5.25 -9.76 -14.57
C GLU A 35 -5.74 -8.32 -14.86
N HIS A 36 -5.11 -7.33 -14.22
CA HIS A 36 -5.48 -5.93 -14.33
C HIS A 36 -4.54 -5.09 -15.22
N ARG A 37 -3.59 -5.72 -15.92
CA ARG A 37 -2.60 -5.02 -16.77
C ARG A 37 -3.26 -4.11 -17.82
N SER A 38 -4.41 -4.53 -18.34
CA SER A 38 -5.22 -3.78 -19.33
C SER A 38 -6.35 -2.94 -18.72
N SER A 39 -6.35 -2.72 -17.40
CA SER A 39 -7.30 -1.86 -16.69
C SER A 39 -6.72 -0.46 -16.52
N PRO A 40 -7.05 0.52 -17.38
CA PRO A 40 -6.49 1.88 -17.29
C PRO A 40 -7.03 2.68 -16.09
N SER A 41 -8.10 2.20 -15.45
CA SER A 41 -8.61 2.78 -14.21
C SER A 41 -7.71 2.49 -13.02
N VAL A 42 -6.95 1.38 -13.03
CA VAL A 42 -5.99 1.08 -11.97
C VAL A 42 -4.75 1.94 -12.20
N VAL A 43 -4.48 2.86 -11.28
CA VAL A 43 -3.39 3.84 -11.40
C VAL A 43 -2.28 3.63 -10.37
N MET A 44 -2.53 2.82 -9.36
CA MET A 44 -1.60 2.56 -8.26
C MET A 44 -1.79 1.15 -7.71
N TRP A 45 -0.67 0.54 -7.36
CA TRP A 45 -0.58 -0.71 -6.60
C TRP A 45 -0.26 -0.39 -5.15
N VAL A 46 -1.03 -0.95 -4.22
CA VAL A 46 -0.78 -0.86 -2.77
C VAL A 46 -0.31 -2.23 -2.31
N ASP A 47 0.95 -2.31 -1.87
CA ASP A 47 1.59 -3.59 -1.57
C ASP A 47 1.07 -4.13 -0.23
N GLU A 48 1.25 -3.38 0.85
CA GLU A 48 0.93 -3.79 2.22
C GLU A 48 0.10 -2.71 2.93
N ASN A 49 -0.53 -3.07 4.06
CA ASN A 49 -1.38 -2.16 4.84
C ASN A 49 -1.14 -2.29 6.34
N GLU A 50 -0.89 -1.18 7.03
CA GLU A 50 -0.75 -1.07 8.49
C GLU A 50 0.15 -2.13 9.16
N GLY A 51 1.17 -2.62 8.46
CA GLY A 51 2.08 -3.66 8.97
C GLY A 51 1.55 -5.09 8.93
N TRP A 52 0.41 -5.33 8.26
CA TRP A 52 -0.16 -6.66 8.09
C TRP A 52 0.74 -7.55 7.22
N GLY A 53 1.21 -8.65 7.79
CA GLY A 53 2.09 -9.60 7.12
C GLY A 53 3.43 -9.06 6.67
N GLN A 54 3.89 -7.95 7.25
CA GLN A 54 4.92 -7.14 6.62
C GLN A 54 6.29 -7.80 6.45
N TYR A 55 6.93 -7.64 5.28
CA TYR A 55 8.33 -8.03 5.04
C TYR A 55 8.96 -7.36 3.82
N ASP A 56 10.27 -7.11 3.84
CA ASP A 56 11.07 -6.69 2.68
C ASP A 56 10.43 -5.58 1.80
N GLN A 57 9.77 -4.62 2.43
CA GLN A 57 8.95 -3.55 1.85
C GLN A 57 9.61 -2.88 0.65
N ALA A 58 10.86 -2.46 0.82
CA ALA A 58 11.59 -1.78 -0.23
C ALA A 58 11.86 -2.69 -1.43
N ARG A 59 12.12 -3.98 -1.19
CA ARG A 59 12.32 -4.97 -2.25
C ARG A 59 11.01 -5.22 -2.99
N ILE A 60 9.90 -5.41 -2.27
CA ILE A 60 8.58 -5.66 -2.86
C ILE A 60 8.17 -4.48 -3.73
N ALA A 61 8.21 -3.26 -3.21
CA ALA A 61 7.84 -2.08 -4.00
C ALA A 61 8.73 -1.88 -5.23
N ASN A 62 10.03 -2.20 -5.15
CA ASN A 62 10.91 -2.16 -6.33
C ASN A 62 10.57 -3.27 -7.35
N ASP A 63 10.21 -4.45 -6.88
CA ASP A 63 9.79 -5.57 -7.73
C ASP A 63 8.48 -5.24 -8.46
N VAL A 64 7.46 -4.78 -7.74
CA VAL A 64 6.18 -4.34 -8.29
C VAL A 64 6.37 -3.22 -9.31
N LYS A 65 7.19 -2.21 -8.98
CA LYS A 65 7.49 -1.10 -9.91
C LYS A 65 8.24 -1.59 -11.16
N ALA A 66 9.10 -2.58 -11.03
CA ALA A 66 9.81 -3.16 -12.18
C ALA A 66 8.87 -4.04 -13.03
N TYR A 67 7.94 -4.75 -12.40
CA TYR A 67 6.99 -5.66 -13.05
C TYR A 67 5.91 -4.90 -13.84
N ASP A 68 5.43 -3.78 -13.29
CA ASP A 68 4.54 -2.84 -13.98
C ASP A 68 4.99 -1.37 -13.79
N PRO A 69 5.90 -0.88 -14.64
CA PRO A 69 6.41 0.48 -14.53
C PRO A 69 5.39 1.55 -14.95
N SER A 70 4.20 1.17 -15.42
CA SER A 70 3.19 2.11 -15.91
C SER A 70 2.30 2.72 -14.82
N ARG A 71 2.37 2.19 -13.59
CA ARG A 71 1.53 2.58 -12.46
C ARG A 71 2.38 3.05 -11.27
N LEU A 72 1.74 3.77 -10.35
CA LEU A 72 2.37 4.20 -9.10
C LEU A 72 2.41 3.04 -8.10
N VAL A 73 3.30 3.11 -7.11
CA VAL A 73 3.40 2.13 -6.02
C VAL A 73 3.29 2.82 -4.67
N ASP A 74 2.38 2.35 -3.84
CA ASP A 74 2.34 2.59 -2.41
C ASP A 74 2.90 1.37 -1.69
N ASN A 75 4.10 1.51 -1.12
CA ASN A 75 4.79 0.36 -0.52
C ASN A 75 4.14 -0.09 0.79
N MET A 76 3.41 0.79 1.47
CA MET A 76 2.78 0.52 2.76
C MET A 76 1.74 1.61 3.04
N SER A 77 0.47 1.24 2.89
CA SER A 77 -0.65 2.09 3.32
C SER A 77 -0.67 2.16 4.85
N GLY A 78 -0.78 3.37 5.41
CA GLY A 78 -0.82 3.54 6.87
C GLY A 78 0.54 3.33 7.57
N ILE A 79 1.64 3.86 7.00
CA ILE A 79 3.00 3.73 7.59
C ILE A 79 3.13 4.25 9.03
N ASN A 80 2.18 5.07 9.49
CA ASN A 80 2.23 5.76 10.77
C ASN A 80 1.59 5.00 11.94
N CYS A 81 1.04 3.79 11.72
CA CYS A 81 0.36 3.04 12.77
C CYS A 81 0.76 1.56 12.83
N CYS A 82 0.24 0.87 13.87
CA CYS A 82 0.20 -0.60 13.95
C CYS A 82 1.56 -1.35 13.89
N GLY A 83 2.68 -0.64 14.03
CA GLY A 83 4.03 -1.21 13.92
C GLY A 83 4.52 -1.33 12.48
N ALA A 84 3.86 -0.69 11.52
CA ALA A 84 4.27 -0.63 10.13
C ALA A 84 5.69 -0.02 9.98
N VAL A 85 6.42 -0.53 9.01
CA VAL A 85 7.76 -0.08 8.63
C VAL A 85 7.70 0.49 7.22
N ASP A 86 8.17 1.71 7.02
CA ASP A 86 8.30 2.27 5.67
C ASP A 86 9.58 1.77 4.99
N GLY A 87 9.46 1.21 3.78
CA GLY A 87 10.62 0.84 2.94
C GLY A 87 11.41 2.04 2.40
N GLY A 88 10.87 3.27 2.52
CA GLY A 88 11.50 4.51 2.09
C GLY A 88 11.46 4.76 0.58
N ASN A 89 10.80 3.88 -0.18
CA ASN A 89 10.59 3.96 -1.63
C ASN A 89 9.09 3.97 -1.96
N GLY A 90 8.75 3.72 -3.23
CA GLY A 90 7.41 3.97 -3.75
C GLY A 90 7.21 5.43 -4.15
N ASP A 91 5.98 5.76 -4.52
CA ASP A 91 5.59 7.05 -5.07
C ASP A 91 4.80 7.91 -4.06
N VAL A 92 4.36 7.32 -2.94
CA VAL A 92 3.55 8.00 -1.91
C VAL A 92 4.03 7.74 -0.48
N ILE A 93 3.60 8.61 0.43
CA ILE A 93 3.64 8.48 1.87
C ILE A 93 2.18 8.47 2.33
N ASP A 94 1.66 7.30 2.66
CA ASP A 94 0.26 7.14 3.07
C ASP A 94 0.15 6.98 4.60
N HIS A 95 -0.58 7.91 5.23
CA HIS A 95 -0.92 7.80 6.64
C HIS A 95 -2.40 7.51 6.85
N HIS A 96 -2.69 6.74 7.90
CA HIS A 96 -4.03 6.52 8.41
C HIS A 96 -4.23 7.34 9.70
N ASN A 97 -5.19 8.27 9.71
CA ASN A 97 -5.44 9.16 10.86
C ASN A 97 -6.93 9.19 11.25
N TYR A 98 -7.29 8.37 12.24
CA TYR A 98 -8.67 8.29 12.75
C TYR A 98 -9.01 9.31 13.85
N VAL A 99 -8.03 9.79 14.62
CA VAL A 99 -8.24 10.79 15.69
C VAL A 99 -7.48 12.06 15.35
N GLY A 100 -8.07 12.87 14.46
CA GLY A 100 -7.42 14.06 13.89
C GLY A 100 -7.08 15.17 14.90
N PRO A 101 -6.38 16.23 14.46
CA PRO A 101 -5.99 16.50 13.07
C PRO A 101 -4.76 15.68 12.64
N GLY A 102 -4.80 15.07 11.44
CA GLY A 102 -3.64 14.45 10.79
C GLY A 102 -2.81 15.47 10.00
N ASP A 103 -1.51 15.23 9.84
CA ASP A 103 -0.59 16.10 9.10
C ASP A 103 0.45 15.30 8.28
N THR A 104 -0.01 14.53 7.28
CA THR A 104 0.90 13.81 6.37
C THR A 104 1.72 14.79 5.54
N LYS A 105 3.05 14.68 5.63
CA LYS A 105 3.97 15.54 4.87
C LYS A 105 4.56 14.80 3.67
N PRO A 106 4.59 15.42 2.48
CA PRO A 106 5.26 14.82 1.33
C PRO A 106 6.78 14.88 1.51
N SER A 107 7.51 14.08 0.74
CA SER A 107 8.96 14.22 0.57
C SER A 107 9.30 14.89 -0.76
N ALA A 108 10.59 15.03 -1.07
CA ALA A 108 11.03 15.50 -2.38
C ALA A 108 10.66 14.54 -3.53
N SER A 109 10.39 13.26 -3.23
CA SER A 109 10.18 12.20 -4.21
C SER A 109 8.87 11.42 -4.03
N ARG A 110 8.10 11.68 -2.95
CA ARG A 110 6.85 10.96 -2.65
C ARG A 110 5.74 11.94 -2.27
N ALA A 111 4.57 11.76 -2.86
CA ALA A 111 3.39 12.57 -2.53
C ALA A 111 2.83 12.15 -1.16
N ALA A 112 2.21 13.08 -0.42
CA ALA A 112 1.52 12.77 0.82
C ALA A 112 0.07 12.34 0.56
N VAL A 113 -0.36 11.31 1.27
CA VAL A 113 -1.71 10.74 1.18
C VAL A 113 -2.27 10.55 2.60
N LEU A 114 -3.57 10.78 2.72
CA LEU A 114 -4.35 10.38 3.88
C LEU A 114 -5.28 9.25 3.41
N GLY A 115 -4.77 8.01 3.39
CA GLY A 115 -5.46 6.85 2.82
C GLY A 115 -6.68 6.46 3.62
N GLU A 116 -6.57 6.55 4.95
CA GLU A 116 -7.69 6.34 5.85
C GLU A 116 -7.85 7.47 6.86
N PHE A 117 -9.09 7.89 7.05
CA PHE A 117 -9.48 8.80 8.11
C PHE A 117 -10.98 8.64 8.38
N GLY A 118 -11.41 9.08 9.56
CA GLY A 118 -12.80 9.01 9.98
C GLY A 118 -12.94 8.50 11.41
N GLY A 119 -14.15 8.12 11.79
CA GLY A 119 -14.43 7.60 13.13
C GLY A 119 -15.93 7.50 13.37
N LEU A 120 -16.31 6.80 14.44
CA LEU A 120 -17.70 6.75 14.89
C LEU A 120 -18.15 8.19 15.16
N GLY A 121 -19.17 8.64 14.43
CA GLY A 121 -19.64 10.03 14.50
C GLY A 121 -19.87 10.46 15.94
N LEU A 122 -19.35 11.64 16.30
CA LEU A 122 -19.74 12.30 17.54
C LEU A 122 -21.26 12.44 17.51
N ARG A 123 -21.98 11.83 18.46
CA ARG A 123 -23.38 12.23 18.71
C ARG A 123 -23.32 13.68 19.16
N VAL A 124 -23.74 14.60 18.28
CA VAL A 124 -24.15 15.95 18.67
C VAL A 124 -25.52 15.90 19.32
#